data_AF-A0A957L6T6-F1
#
_entry.id   AF-A0A957L6T6-F1
#
_cell.length_a   1.000
_cell.length_b   1.000
_cell.length_c   1.000
_cell.angle_alpha   90.00
_cell.angle_beta   90.00
_cell.angle_gamma   90.00
#
_symmetry.space_group_name_H-M   'P 1'
#
loop_
_entity.id
_entity.type
_entity.pdbx_description
1 polymer ?
#
loop_
_entity_poly.entity_id
_entity_poly.type
_entity_poly.pdbx_seq_one_letter_code
_entity_poly.pdbx_strand_id
1 'polypeptide(L)'
;MTVTKEPVGEQTFSIWRTLRLGTFQVGSAMGDVLLAGIWNRIVISDFGLPAWPVGLLIAMRYFMTPLSIWAGNRSDNRPLFGSYRTSYIWLGRGLMLIAFLVLG
;
A
#
# COMPACT_ATOMS: atom_id res chain seq x y z
N MET A 1 36.28 -16.30 -17.60
CA MET A 1 35.11 -15.42 -17.88
C MET A 1 34.86 -14.59 -16.63
N THR A 2 35.50 -13.42 -16.56
CA THR A 2 35.41 -12.48 -15.45
C THR A 2 34.15 -11.63 -15.63
N VAL A 3 33.14 -11.87 -14.79
CA VAL A 3 31.93 -11.03 -14.74
C VAL A 3 32.33 -9.65 -14.23
N THR A 4 32.45 -8.69 -15.13
CA THR A 4 32.62 -7.27 -14.81
C THR A 4 31.33 -6.78 -14.16
N LYS A 5 31.34 -6.71 -12.83
CA LYS A 5 30.26 -6.14 -12.03
C LYS A 5 30.24 -4.64 -12.32
N GLU A 6 29.30 -4.17 -13.14
CA GLU A 6 29.14 -2.73 -13.39
C GLU A 6 28.95 -2.01 -12.05
N PRO A 7 29.58 -0.84 -11.85
CA PRO A 7 29.42 -0.08 -10.62
C PRO A 7 27.95 0.33 -10.50
N VAL A 8 27.29 -0.14 -9.44
CA VAL A 8 25.94 0.29 -9.06
C VAL A 8 26.02 1.80 -8.84
N GLY A 9 25.57 2.58 -9.82
CA GLY A 9 25.55 4.04 -9.70
C GLY A 9 24.75 4.41 -8.46
N GLU A 10 25.40 5.11 -7.52
CA GLU A 10 24.72 5.71 -6.38
C GLU A 10 23.64 6.63 -6.95
N GLN A 11 22.38 6.19 -6.88
CA GLN A 11 21.25 7.05 -7.20
C GLN A 11 21.18 8.11 -6.11
N THR A 12 21.91 9.21 -6.30
CA THR A 12 21.89 10.34 -5.38
C THR A 12 20.48 10.92 -5.38
N PHE A 13 19.69 10.52 -4.39
CA PHE A 13 18.33 11.02 -4.23
C PHE A 13 18.38 12.53 -4.03
N SER A 14 17.86 13.27 -5.00
CA SER A 14 17.70 14.72 -4.87
C SER A 14 16.81 14.99 -3.65
N ILE A 15 17.35 15.71 -2.66
CA ILE A 15 16.67 16.05 -1.39
C ILE A 15 15.29 16.65 -1.65
N TRP A 16 15.18 17.49 -2.70
CA TRP A 16 13.92 18.09 -3.13
C TRP A 16 12.88 17.05 -3.56
N ARG A 17 13.28 16.03 -4.32
CA ARG A 17 12.37 14.95 -4.76
C ARG A 17 11.85 14.14 -3.58
N THR A 18 12.72 13.82 -2.62
CA THR A 18 12.33 13.09 -1.41
C THR A 18 11.38 13.92 -0.54
N LEU A 19 11.62 15.22 -0.38
CA LEU A 19 10.72 16.12 0.34
C LEU A 19 9.33 16.18 -0.32
N ARG A 20 9.26 16.36 -1.64
CA ARG A 20 7.98 16.41 -2.36
C ARG A 20 7.18 15.10 -2.24
N LEU A 21 7.85 13.95 -2.36
CA LEU A 21 7.23 12.64 -2.16
C LEU A 21 6.79 12.44 -0.70
N GLY A 22 7.62 12.88 0.25
CA GLY A 22 7.32 12.84 1.68
C GLY A 22 6.09 13.66 2.05
N THR A 23 5.96 14.89 1.55
CA THR A 23 4.79 15.75 1.82
C THR A 23 3.50 15.11 1.32
N PHE A 24 3.52 14.51 0.12
CA PHE A 24 2.36 13.80 -0.42
C PHE A 24 1.99 12.59 0.43
N GLN A 25 2.99 11.82 0.84
CA GLN A 25 2.80 10.65 1.70
C GLN A 25 2.25 11.01 3.07
N VAL A 26 2.78 12.08 3.70
CA VAL A 26 2.31 12.58 5.00
C VAL A 26 0.84 13.01 4.89
N GLY A 27 0.47 13.76 3.85
CA GLY A 27 -0.92 14.17 3.63
C GLY A 27 -1.87 12.98 3.50
N SER A 28 -1.52 11.98 2.69
CA SER A 28 -2.32 10.76 2.55
C SER A 28 -2.44 9.99 3.87
N ALA A 29 -1.32 9.82 4.60
CA ALA A 29 -1.31 9.10 5.86
C ALA A 29 -2.12 9.82 6.95
N MET A 30 -2.08 11.16 6.98
CA MET A 30 -2.89 11.95 7.92
C MET A 30 -4.39 11.76 7.67
N GLY A 31 -4.83 11.74 6.40
CA GLY A 31 -6.22 11.46 6.06
C GLY A 31 -6.67 10.09 6.56
N ASP A 32 -5.86 9.06 6.34
CA ASP A 32 -6.15 7.69 6.79
C ASP A 32 -6.27 7.60 8.33
N VAL A 33 -5.36 8.24 9.07
CA VAL A 33 -5.38 8.23 10.54
C VAL A 33 -6.60 8.97 11.11
N LEU A 34 -6.96 10.12 10.53
CA LEU A 34 -8.15 10.87 10.94
C LEU A 34 -9.43 10.07 10.69
N LEU A 35 -9.58 9.47 9.51
CA LEU A 35 -10.72 8.61 9.19
C LEU A 35 -10.79 7.43 10.16
N ALA A 36 -9.68 6.74 10.42
CA ALA A 36 -9.65 5.64 11.38
C ALA A 36 -10.08 6.07 12.79
N GLY A 37 -9.67 7.26 13.24
CA GLY A 37 -10.10 7.84 14.52
C GLY A 37 -11.60 8.14 14.58
N ILE A 38 -12.15 8.73 13.52
CA ILE A 38 -13.59 8.99 13.39
C ILE A 38 -14.37 7.68 13.41
N TRP A 39 -13.94 6.67 12.65
CA TRP A 39 -14.56 5.35 12.63
C TRP A 39 -14.54 4.68 14.00
N ASN A 40 -13.39 4.70 14.69
CA ASN A 40 -13.27 4.11 16.02
C ASN A 40 -14.25 4.76 17.01
N ARG A 41 -14.40 6.09 16.95
CA ARG A 41 -15.39 6.83 17.76
C ARG A 41 -16.82 6.44 17.37
N ILE A 42 -17.18 6.53 16.09
CA ILE A 42 -18.56 6.31 15.62
C ILE A 42 -19.02 4.88 15.93
N VAL A 43 -18.19 3.87 15.66
CA VAL A 43 -18.55 2.46 15.88
C VAL A 43 -18.80 2.15 17.36
N ILE A 44 -18.00 2.70 18.27
CA ILE A 44 -18.12 2.44 19.71
C ILE A 44 -19.18 3.33 20.35
N SER A 45 -19.12 4.64 20.10
CA SER A 45 -19.96 5.66 20.75
C SER A 45 -21.36 5.71 20.17
N ASP A 46 -21.47 5.71 18.84
CA ASP A 46 -22.74 6.03 18.16
C ASP A 46 -23.50 4.74 17.79
N PHE A 47 -22.80 3.65 17.48
CA PHE A 47 -23.41 2.34 17.19
C PHE A 47 -23.46 1.36 18.39
N GLY A 48 -22.78 1.67 19.50
CA GLY A 48 -22.74 0.80 20.69
C GLY A 48 -22.11 -0.57 20.46
N LEU A 49 -21.35 -0.74 19.37
CA LEU A 49 -20.71 -2.01 19.04
C LEU A 49 -19.46 -2.21 19.93
N PRO A 50 -19.17 -3.45 20.38
CA PRO A 50 -17.97 -3.73 21.13
C PRO A 50 -16.72 -3.47 20.27
N ALA A 51 -15.58 -3.12 20.88
CA ALA A 51 -14.37 -2.68 20.17
C ALA A 51 -13.63 -3.79 19.37
N TRP A 52 -14.02 -5.06 19.52
CA TRP A 52 -13.32 -6.20 18.91
C TRP A 52 -13.33 -6.23 17.37
N PRO A 53 -14.40 -5.82 16.64
CA PRO A 53 -14.39 -5.83 15.17
C PRO A 53 -13.40 -4.82 14.59
N VAL A 54 -13.29 -3.64 15.20
CA VAL A 54 -12.32 -2.60 14.80
C VAL A 54 -10.89 -3.11 15.04
N GLY A 55 -10.65 -3.73 16.20
CA GLY A 55 -9.36 -4.37 16.50
C GLY A 55 -8.99 -5.46 15.49
N LEU A 56 -9.96 -6.28 15.08
CA LEU A 56 -9.74 -7.33 14.08
C LEU A 56 -9.44 -6.76 12.70
N LEU A 57 -10.15 -5.71 12.26
CA LEU A 57 -9.87 -5.02 11.01
C LEU A 57 -8.46 -4.42 10.97
N ILE A 58 -8.02 -3.82 12.08
CA ILE A 58 -6.65 -3.29 12.22
C ILE A 58 -5.63 -4.42 12.18
N ALA A 59 -5.86 -5.52 12.91
CA ALA A 59 -4.99 -6.70 12.90
C ALA A 59 -4.87 -7.31 11.49
N MET A 60 -5.97 -7.36 10.74
CA MET A 60 -5.98 -7.85 9.36
C MET A 60 -5.11 -6.99 8.43
N ARG A 61 -5.10 -5.66 8.62
CA ARG A 61 -4.18 -4.78 7.87
C ARG A 61 -2.73 -5.18 8.11
N TYR A 62 -2.35 -5.41 9.37
CA TYR A 62 -1.00 -5.85 9.71
C TYR A 62 -0.68 -7.24 9.15
N PHE A 63 -1.65 -8.15 9.14
CA PHE A 63 -1.51 -9.48 8.54
C PHE A 63 -1.25 -9.42 7.02
N MET A 64 -1.79 -8.42 6.33
CA MET A 64 -1.54 -8.22 4.89
C MET A 64 -0.17 -7.61 4.57
N THR A 65 0.60 -7.15 5.56
CA THR A 65 1.93 -6.56 5.36
C THR A 65 2.94 -7.51 4.70
N PRO A 66 3.16 -8.75 5.17
CA PRO A 66 4.05 -9.69 4.48
C PRO A 66 3.55 -10.07 3.07
N LEU A 67 2.23 -10.11 2.87
CA LEU A 67 1.65 -10.39 1.56
C LEU A 67 1.99 -9.30 0.54
N SER A 68 1.99 -8.03 0.96
CA SER A 68 2.36 -6.92 0.08
C SER A 68 3.84 -6.95 -0.29
N ILE A 69 4.72 -7.35 0.63
CA ILE A 69 6.15 -7.56 0.36
C ILE A 69 6.34 -8.69 -0.65
N TRP A 70 5.64 -9.82 -0.47
CA TRP A 70 5.70 -10.95 -1.41
C TRP A 70 5.18 -10.57 -2.80
N ALA A 71 4.06 -9.85 -2.87
CA ALA A 71 3.51 -9.35 -4.12
C ALA A 71 4.47 -8.37 -4.81
N GLY A 72 5.16 -7.51 -4.05
CA GLY A 72 6.22 -6.64 -4.55
C GLY A 72 7.39 -7.41 -5.18
N ASN A 73 7.92 -8.42 -4.46
CA ASN A 73 8.98 -9.28 -4.98
C ASN A 73 8.55 -10.07 -6.23
N ARG A 74 7.26 -10.45 -6.31
CA ARG A 74 6.71 -11.13 -7.47
C ARG A 74 6.55 -10.19 -8.67
N SER A 75 6.16 -8.93 -8.45
CA SER A 75 6.09 -7.90 -9.50
C SER A 75 7.45 -7.62 -10.13
N ASP A 76 8.51 -7.56 -9.32
CA ASP A 76 9.86 -7.23 -9.81
C ASP A 76 10.53 -8.41 -10.55
N ASN A 77 10.17 -9.67 -10.26
CA ASN A 77 10.78 -10.87 -10.86
C ASN A 77 10.02 -11.45 -12.08
N ARG A 78 8.75 -11.10 -12.29
CA ARG A 78 7.91 -11.69 -13.35
C ARG A 78 7.25 -10.59 -14.18
N PRO A 79 7.83 -10.17 -15.33
CA PRO A 79 7.16 -9.23 -16.21
C PRO A 79 5.83 -9.82 -16.71
N LEU A 80 4.72 -9.15 -16.40
CA LEU A 80 3.41 -9.44 -17.00
C LEU A 80 3.18 -8.43 -18.13
N PHE A 81 2.90 -8.94 -19.33
CA PHE A 81 2.61 -8.12 -20.52
C PHE A 81 3.74 -7.15 -20.93
N GLY A 82 5.01 -7.51 -20.71
CA GLY A 82 6.16 -6.70 -21.14
C GLY A 82 6.41 -5.42 -20.33
N SER A 83 5.68 -5.19 -19.23
CA SER A 83 5.90 -4.06 -18.30
C SER A 83 6.04 -4.56 -16.86
N TYR A 84 7.10 -4.12 -16.17
CA TYR A 84 7.51 -4.66 -14.86
C TYR A 84 6.66 -4.18 -13.66
N ARG A 85 5.92 -3.06 -13.77
CA ARG A 85 5.18 -2.48 -12.62
C ARG A 85 3.77 -1.98 -12.94
N THR A 86 3.56 -1.43 -14.13
CA THR A 86 2.27 -0.83 -14.51
C THR A 86 1.14 -1.85 -14.59
N SER A 87 1.38 -3.03 -15.20
CA SER A 87 0.36 -4.07 -15.36
C SER A 87 -0.16 -4.60 -14.02
N TYR A 88 0.72 -4.83 -13.04
CA TYR A 88 0.32 -5.32 -11.71
C TYR A 88 -0.47 -4.28 -10.91
N ILE A 89 -0.10 -2.99 -10.99
CA ILE A 89 -0.82 -1.91 -10.29
C ILE A 89 -2.24 -1.78 -10.85
N TRP A 90 -2.40 -1.81 -12.17
CA TRP A 90 -3.72 -1.75 -12.80
C TRP A 90 -4.58 -2.98 -12.54
N LEU A 91 -3.98 -4.16 -12.49
CA LEU A 91 -4.69 -5.40 -12.13
C LEU A 91 -5.20 -5.32 -10.68
N GLY A 92 -4.38 -4.85 -9.75
CA GLY A 92 -4.80 -4.60 -8.37
C GLY A 92 -5.94 -3.57 -8.26
N ARG A 93 -5.84 -2.45 -9.00
CA ARG A 93 -6.92 -1.45 -9.04
C ARG A 93 -8.20 -1.98 -9.68
N GLY A 94 -8.10 -2.77 -10.75
CA GLY A 94 -9.23 -3.43 -11.38
C GLY A 94 -9.93 -4.39 -10.43
N LEU A 95 -9.16 -5.20 -9.70
CA LEU A 95 -9.70 -6.09 -8.68
C LEU A 95 -10.43 -5.32 -7.57
N MET A 96 -9.88 -4.18 -7.11
CA MET A 96 -10.56 -3.30 -6.15
C MET A 96 -11.88 -2.75 -6.68
N LEU A 97 -11.92 -2.30 -7.94
CA LEU A 97 -13.14 -1.80 -8.57
C LEU A 97 -14.20 -2.90 -8.71
N ILE A 98 -13.78 -4.11 -9.11
CA ILE A 98 -14.66 -5.27 -9.20
C ILE A 98 -15.21 -5.62 -7.82
N ALA A 99 -14.35 -5.68 -6.79
CA ALA A 99 -14.78 -5.96 -5.43
C ALA A 99 -15.77 -4.91 -4.90
N PHE A 100 -15.52 -3.63 -5.18
CA PHE A 100 -16.45 -2.56 -4.80
C PHE A 100 -17.81 -2.70 -5.49
N LEU A 101 -17.83 -3.06 -6.78
CA LEU A 101 -19.08 -3.28 -7.54
C LEU A 101 -19.83 -4.53 -7.08
N VAL A 102 -19.12 -5.59 -6.67
CA VAL A 102 -19.74 -6.83 -6.20
C VAL A 102 -20.35 -6.69 -4.79
N LEU A 103 -19.77 -5.82 -3.95
CA LEU A 103 -20.12 -5.69 -2.53
C LEU A 103 -20.97 -4.45 -2.23
N GLY A 104 -20.99 -3.45 -3.12
CA GLY A 104 -21.84 -2.26 -3.07
C GLY A 104 -23.12 -2.43 -3.87
#